data_AF-A0A0G0CH98-F1
#
_entry.id   AF-A0A0G0CH98-F1
#
_cell.length_a   1.000
_cell.length_b   1.000
_cell.length_c   1.000
_cell.angle_alpha   90.00
_cell.angle_beta   90.00
_cell.angle_gamma   90.00
#
_symmetry.space_group_name_H-M   'P 1'
#
loop_
_entity.id
_entity.type
_entity.pdbx_description
1 polymer ?
#
loop_
_entity_poly.entity_id
_entity_poly.type
_entity_poly.pdbx_seq_one_letter_code
_entity_poly.pdbx_strand_id
1 'polypeptide(L)'
;MTLLPGLKKFTEGTFAGFFNQKSNITIDKKFIVFGIRDMEESLKPIALFIVMRYIWNIVRTKIKKRILVVDEAWWLMQSEDGASFLFSLIKRCRKYWMGVTTITQDVEDFMGSGYGKAIITNSSLQMLLKQSTAAIDVLEKIFDLTKQEEELLLSAPVGEGLFFAGKKHVYINIKASYTEDQIITTSPQEVEKIKEARRKLK
;
A
#
# COMPACT_ATOMS: atom_id res chain seq x y z
N MET A 1 -13.93 -31.77 16.29
CA MET A 1 -12.91 -30.74 16.57
C MET A 1 -11.58 -31.24 16.02
N THR A 2 -11.33 -31.02 14.73
CA THR A 2 -10.16 -31.56 14.03
C THR A 2 -9.28 -30.40 13.59
N LEU A 3 -8.42 -29.93 14.48
CA LEU A 3 -7.42 -28.89 14.20
C LEU A 3 -6.31 -29.41 13.26
N LEU A 4 -6.08 -30.73 13.25
CA LEU A 4 -5.01 -31.37 12.48
C LEU A 4 -5.10 -31.17 10.95
N PRO A 5 -6.26 -31.41 10.29
CA PRO A 5 -6.37 -31.23 8.83
C PRO A 5 -6.15 -29.78 8.38
N GLY A 6 -6.60 -28.81 9.19
CA GLY A 6 -6.43 -27.38 8.89
C GLY A 6 -4.97 -26.93 8.98
N LEU A 7 -4.22 -27.45 9.96
CA LEU A 7 -2.79 -27.13 10.13
C LEU A 7 -1.91 -27.78 9.07
N LYS A 8 -2.29 -28.94 8.53
CA LYS A 8 -1.50 -29.67 7.53
C LYS A 8 -1.16 -28.81 6.31
N LYS A 9 -2.07 -27.92 5.87
CA LYS A 9 -1.82 -26.99 4.75
C LYS A 9 -0.62 -26.07 5.00
N PHE A 10 -0.41 -25.67 6.26
CA PHE A 10 0.64 -24.73 6.69
C PHE A 10 1.94 -25.41 7.15
N THR A 11 1.91 -26.70 7.47
CA THR A 11 3.08 -27.45 7.95
C THR A 11 3.73 -28.30 6.86
N GLU A 12 2.92 -28.98 6.05
CA GLU A 12 3.35 -29.95 5.03
C GLU A 12 2.76 -29.67 3.64
N GLY A 13 1.67 -28.91 3.59
CA GLY A 13 0.95 -28.60 2.36
C GLY A 13 1.50 -27.36 1.63
N THR A 14 0.67 -26.80 0.75
CA THR A 14 1.02 -25.74 -0.18
C THR A 14 1.61 -24.49 0.47
N PHE A 15 1.34 -24.24 1.75
CA PHE A 15 1.77 -23.04 2.47
C PHE A 15 3.01 -23.27 3.35
N ALA A 16 3.47 -24.52 3.48
CA ALA A 16 4.59 -24.89 4.34
C ALA A 16 5.88 -24.13 4.02
N GLY A 17 6.16 -23.85 2.75
CA GLY A 17 7.35 -23.12 2.32
C GLY A 17 7.46 -21.71 2.91
N PHE A 18 6.33 -21.06 3.21
CA PHE A 18 6.32 -19.73 3.82
C PHE A 18 6.28 -19.77 5.35
N PHE A 19 5.52 -20.70 5.95
CA PHE A 19 5.27 -20.70 7.41
C PHE A 19 6.16 -21.63 8.21
N ASN A 20 6.67 -22.72 7.61
CA ASN A 20 7.43 -23.75 8.31
C ASN A 20 8.93 -23.64 8.02
N GLN A 21 9.49 -22.43 8.18
CA GLN A 21 10.91 -22.14 7.97
C GLN A 21 11.40 -21.13 9.01
N LYS A 22 12.71 -21.15 9.29
CA LYS A 22 13.32 -20.11 10.12
C LYS A 22 13.35 -18.79 9.34
N SER A 23 12.88 -17.70 9.95
CA SER A 23 13.03 -16.36 9.38
C SER A 23 14.52 -16.05 9.15
N ASN A 24 14.86 -15.65 7.92
CA ASN A 24 16.22 -15.30 7.50
C ASN A 24 16.37 -13.80 7.15
N ILE A 25 15.35 -12.99 7.48
CA ILE A 25 15.26 -11.59 7.09
C ILE A 25 16.02 -10.71 8.07
N THR A 26 16.85 -9.81 7.55
CA THR A 26 17.54 -8.76 8.32
C THR A 26 17.18 -7.39 7.76
N ILE A 27 16.72 -6.46 8.62
CA ILE A 27 16.40 -5.07 8.26
C ILE A 27 17.60 -4.16 8.60
N ASP A 28 18.68 -4.27 7.83
CA ASP A 28 19.92 -3.47 8.00
C ASP A 28 20.18 -2.48 6.86
N LYS A 29 19.44 -2.57 5.74
CA LYS A 29 19.59 -1.68 4.58
C LYS A 29 18.74 -0.41 4.68
N LYS A 30 19.08 0.59 3.86
CA LYS A 30 18.35 1.87 3.75
C LYS A 30 17.04 1.74 2.99
N PHE A 31 16.96 0.79 2.04
CA PHE A 31 15.79 0.52 1.21
C PHE A 31 15.54 -0.99 1.20
N ILE A 32 14.34 -1.39 1.62
CA ILE A 32 13.95 -2.79 1.78
C ILE A 32 12.54 -2.93 1.22
N VAL A 33 12.34 -3.92 0.35
CA VAL A 33 11.06 -4.21 -0.28
C VAL A 33 10.65 -5.63 0.10
N PHE A 34 9.45 -5.78 0.63
CA PHE A 34 8.82 -7.07 0.88
C PHE A 34 7.86 -7.37 -0.27
N GLY A 35 8.29 -8.18 -1.24
CA GLY A 35 7.47 -8.54 -2.38
C GLY A 35 6.53 -9.71 -2.06
N ILE A 36 5.23 -9.53 -2.31
CA ILE A 36 4.20 -10.59 -2.15
C ILE A 36 3.55 -10.98 -3.48
N ARG A 37 4.15 -10.59 -4.61
CA ARG A 37 3.57 -10.73 -5.96
C ARG A 37 3.32 -12.19 -6.33
N ASP A 38 4.34 -13.03 -6.14
CA ASP A 38 4.33 -14.44 -6.57
C ASP A 38 3.70 -15.38 -5.52
N MET A 39 3.00 -14.82 -4.53
CA MET A 39 2.28 -15.59 -3.52
C MET A 39 0.85 -15.89 -3.97
N GLU A 40 0.32 -17.04 -3.55
CA GLU A 40 -1.10 -17.34 -3.70
C GLU A 40 -1.94 -16.23 -3.06
N GLU A 41 -3.02 -15.82 -3.72
CA GLU A 41 -3.85 -14.69 -3.33
C GLU A 41 -4.39 -14.83 -1.89
N SER A 42 -4.81 -16.04 -1.53
CA SER A 42 -5.28 -16.40 -0.19
C SER A 42 -4.21 -16.24 0.91
N LEU A 43 -2.93 -16.21 0.55
CA LEU A 43 -1.82 -15.99 1.47
C LEU A 43 -1.44 -14.53 1.65
N LYS A 44 -1.76 -13.66 0.69
CA LYS A 44 -1.32 -12.26 0.70
C LYS A 44 -1.75 -11.50 1.97
N PRO A 45 -3.01 -11.60 2.45
CA PRO A 45 -3.40 -10.95 3.72
C PRO A 45 -2.55 -11.40 4.91
N ILE A 46 -2.33 -12.72 5.02
CA ILE A 46 -1.61 -13.32 6.15
C ILE A 46 -0.13 -12.91 6.10
N ALA A 47 0.48 -12.99 4.92
CA ALA A 47 1.86 -12.60 4.69
C ALA A 47 2.08 -11.12 5.01
N LEU A 48 1.20 -10.24 4.51
CA LEU A 48 1.27 -8.80 4.76
C LEU A 48 1.11 -8.49 6.25
N PHE A 49 0.17 -9.14 6.94
CA PHE A 49 -0.02 -9.00 8.38
C PHE A 49 1.24 -9.40 9.16
N ILE A 50 1.86 -10.54 8.82
CA ILE A 50 3.09 -11.01 9.47
C ILE A 50 4.25 -10.05 9.22
N VAL A 51 4.46 -9.63 7.97
CA VAL A 51 5.51 -8.68 7.59
C VAL A 51 5.34 -7.37 8.34
N MET A 52 4.13 -6.82 8.40
CA MET A 52 3.88 -5.58 9.11
C MET A 52 4.06 -5.72 10.63
N ARG A 53 3.67 -6.85 11.23
CA ARG A 53 3.96 -7.13 12.65
C ARG A 53 5.45 -7.22 12.93
N TYR A 54 6.20 -7.88 12.04
CA TYR A 54 7.65 -7.98 12.13
C TYR A 54 8.31 -6.59 12.05
N ILE A 55 7.93 -5.77 11.07
CA ILE A 55 8.40 -4.38 10.94
C ILE A 55 8.06 -3.60 12.21
N TRP A 56 6.82 -3.69 12.70
CA TRP A 56 6.38 -2.97 13.89
C TRP A 56 7.17 -3.35 15.15
N ASN A 57 7.54 -4.63 15.31
CA ASN A 57 8.40 -5.05 16.41
C ASN A 57 9.78 -4.39 16.35
N ILE A 58 10.42 -4.40 15.18
CA ILE A 58 11.71 -3.73 14.96
C ILE A 58 11.59 -2.22 15.21
N VAL A 59 10.44 -1.65 14.84
CA VAL A 59 10.19 -0.22 14.99
C VAL A 59 10.21 0.23 16.43
N ARG A 60 9.59 -0.57 17.30
CA ARG A 60 9.52 -0.29 18.73
C ARG A 60 10.85 -0.46 19.45
N THR A 61 11.72 -1.35 18.97
CA THR A 61 13.03 -1.60 19.59
C THR A 61 14.11 -0.60 19.15
N LYS A 62 14.06 -0.13 17.89
CA LYS A 62 15.06 0.80 17.34
C LYS A 62 14.38 2.05 16.82
N ILE A 63 14.42 3.12 17.61
CA ILE A 63 13.84 4.42 17.26
C ILE A 63 14.75 5.14 16.28
N LYS A 64 14.27 5.35 15.05
CA LYS A 64 14.96 6.11 13.99
C LYS A 64 13.94 6.60 12.96
N LYS A 65 14.31 7.64 12.21
CA LYS A 65 13.50 8.18 11.10
C LYS A 65 13.38 7.15 9.97
N ARG A 66 12.16 6.87 9.53
CA ARG A 66 11.86 5.98 8.38
C ARG A 66 10.45 6.18 7.86
N ILE A 67 10.21 5.68 6.66
CA ILE A 67 8.89 5.64 6.02
C ILE A 67 8.55 4.16 5.79
N LEU A 68 7.34 3.76 6.18
CA LEU A 68 6.74 2.50 5.79
C LEU A 68 5.73 2.79 4.68
N VAL A 69 5.95 2.22 3.50
CA VAL A 69 4.99 2.25 2.40
C VAL A 69 4.30 0.89 2.35
N VAL A 70 2.97 0.89 2.42
CA VAL A 70 2.14 -0.31 2.32
C VAL A 70 1.34 -0.20 1.03
N ASP A 71 1.81 -0.92 0.02
CA ASP A 71 1.11 -1.05 -1.25
C ASP A 71 -0.01 -2.10 -1.13
N GLU A 72 -1.11 -1.89 -1.85
CA GLU A 72 -2.32 -2.72 -1.79
C GLU A 72 -2.80 -2.97 -0.34
N ALA A 73 -2.84 -1.90 0.46
CA ALA A 73 -3.18 -2.00 1.88
C ALA A 73 -4.61 -2.54 2.15
N TRP A 74 -5.47 -2.59 1.13
CA TRP A 74 -6.80 -3.18 1.18
C TRP A 74 -6.80 -4.66 1.59
N TRP A 75 -5.72 -5.42 1.31
CA TRP A 75 -5.59 -6.81 1.76
C TRP A 75 -5.73 -6.96 3.29
N LEU A 76 -5.31 -5.96 4.06
CA LEU A 76 -5.48 -5.95 5.52
C LEU A 76 -6.87 -5.52 5.95
N MET A 77 -7.52 -4.70 5.13
CA MET A 77 -8.85 -4.16 5.41
C MET A 77 -9.95 -5.21 5.31
N GLN A 78 -9.70 -6.33 4.61
CA GLN A 78 -10.62 -7.47 4.50
C GLN A 78 -10.92 -8.19 5.82
N SER A 79 -10.10 -7.99 6.85
CA SER A 79 -10.30 -8.60 8.17
C SER A 79 -10.31 -7.55 9.28
N GLU A 80 -11.15 -7.75 10.30
CA GLU A 80 -11.22 -6.83 11.43
C GLU A 80 -9.86 -6.71 12.16
N ASP A 81 -9.18 -7.83 12.36
CA ASP A 81 -7.85 -7.87 12.99
C ASP A 81 -6.80 -7.12 12.18
N GLY A 82 -6.79 -7.29 10.84
CA GLY A 82 -5.87 -6.59 9.95
C GLY A 82 -6.13 -5.08 9.95
N ALA A 83 -7.39 -4.68 9.82
CA ALA A 83 -7.81 -3.28 9.82
C ALA A 83 -7.49 -2.58 11.16
N SER A 84 -7.83 -3.23 12.28
CA SER A 84 -7.55 -2.75 13.63
C SER A 84 -6.04 -2.64 13.89
N PHE A 85 -5.26 -3.59 13.39
CA PHE A 85 -3.80 -3.55 13.49
C PHE A 85 -3.19 -2.39 12.70
N LEU A 86 -3.59 -2.21 11.44
CA LEU A 86 -3.13 -1.09 10.60
C LEU A 86 -3.48 0.26 11.23
N PHE A 87 -4.72 0.42 11.69
CA PHE A 87 -5.16 1.62 12.40
C PHE A 87 -4.34 1.88 13.67
N SER A 88 -4.13 0.86 14.49
CA SER A 88 -3.34 0.95 15.71
C SER A 88 -1.88 1.30 15.44
N LEU A 89 -1.32 0.84 14.31
CA LEU A 89 0.02 1.21 13.86
C LEU A 89 0.08 2.69 13.48
N ILE A 90 -0.87 3.16 12.66
CA ILE A 90 -0.95 4.55 12.19
C ILE A 90 -1.12 5.54 13.35
N LYS A 91 -1.93 5.22 14.37
CA LYS A 91 -2.06 6.10 15.56
C LYS A 91 -0.79 6.22 16.39
N ARG A 92 0.15 5.28 16.27
CA ARG A 92 1.34 5.20 17.13
C ARG A 92 2.65 5.49 16.40
N CYS A 93 2.71 5.35 15.08
CA CYS A 93 3.94 5.42 14.29
C CYS A 93 4.76 6.70 14.54
N ARG A 94 4.09 7.85 14.73
CA ARG A 94 4.74 9.14 15.02
C ARG A 94 5.64 9.11 16.26
N LYS A 95 5.25 8.37 17.31
CA LYS A 95 6.04 8.23 18.55
C LYS A 95 7.39 7.53 18.31
N TYR A 96 7.52 6.81 17.19
CA TYR A 96 8.70 6.03 16.81
C TYR A 96 9.43 6.60 15.58
N TRP A 97 9.18 7.89 15.25
CA TRP A 97 9.74 8.56 14.07
C TRP A 97 9.46 7.83 12.74
N MET A 98 8.33 7.13 12.66
CA MET A 98 7.88 6.45 11.46
C MET A 98 6.74 7.22 10.81
N GLY A 99 6.89 7.54 9.52
CA GLY A 99 5.78 7.88 8.64
C GLY A 99 5.20 6.60 8.02
N VAL A 100 3.90 6.60 7.75
CA VAL A 100 3.21 5.49 7.09
C VAL A 100 2.47 6.05 5.89
N THR A 101 2.64 5.42 4.74
CA THR A 101 1.93 5.72 3.49
C THR A 101 1.23 4.46 3.04
N THR A 102 -0.09 4.51 2.96
CA THR A 102 -0.91 3.43 2.39
C THR A 102 -1.26 3.79 0.96
N ILE A 103 -1.12 2.83 0.05
CA ILE A 103 -1.48 2.96 -1.36
C ILE A 103 -2.58 1.92 -1.63
N THR A 104 -3.65 2.35 -2.29
CA THR A 104 -4.79 1.50 -2.67
C THR A 104 -5.37 2.01 -3.98
N GLN A 105 -5.85 1.09 -4.82
CA GLN A 105 -6.54 1.43 -6.06
C GLN A 105 -8.00 1.78 -5.81
N ASP A 106 -8.62 1.08 -4.86
CA ASP A 106 -10.00 1.30 -4.47
C ASP A 106 -10.05 1.89 -3.05
N VAL A 107 -10.74 3.02 -2.91
CA VAL A 107 -10.98 3.66 -1.62
C VAL A 107 -12.17 3.03 -0.91
N GLU A 108 -13.09 2.39 -1.64
CA GLU A 108 -14.26 1.70 -1.10
C GLU A 108 -13.86 0.55 -0.16
N ASP A 109 -12.74 -0.11 -0.44
CA ASP A 109 -12.16 -1.15 0.42
C ASP A 109 -11.86 -0.66 1.85
N PHE A 110 -11.54 0.63 1.99
CA PHE A 110 -11.36 1.24 3.30
C PHE A 110 -12.71 1.62 3.92
N MET A 111 -13.72 1.93 3.11
CA MET A 111 -15.01 2.44 3.58
C MET A 111 -15.93 1.35 4.11
N GLY A 112 -15.77 0.10 3.67
CA GLY A 112 -16.46 -1.04 4.26
C GLY A 112 -16.08 -1.32 5.72
N SER A 113 -14.94 -0.79 6.20
CA SER A 113 -14.43 -1.00 7.55
C SER A 113 -14.60 0.24 8.43
N GLY A 114 -15.08 0.06 9.67
CA GLY A 114 -15.12 1.13 10.67
C GLY A 114 -13.75 1.78 10.95
N TYR A 115 -12.66 1.08 10.64
CA TYR A 115 -11.29 1.59 10.79
C TYR A 115 -10.79 2.39 9.60
N GLY A 116 -11.26 2.15 8.37
CA GLY A 116 -10.65 2.73 7.18
C GLY A 116 -10.90 4.23 7.04
N LYS A 117 -12.10 4.71 7.38
CA LYS A 117 -12.35 6.17 7.51
C LYS A 117 -11.39 6.83 8.51
N ALA A 118 -11.10 6.14 9.62
CA ALA A 118 -10.19 6.65 10.62
C ALA A 118 -8.73 6.66 10.12
N ILE A 119 -8.32 5.67 9.32
CA ILE A 119 -7.00 5.64 8.67
C ILE A 119 -6.83 6.83 7.71
N ILE A 120 -7.82 7.07 6.85
CA ILE A 120 -7.79 8.18 5.89
C ILE A 120 -7.72 9.52 6.63
N THR A 121 -8.61 9.77 7.59
CA THR A 121 -8.68 11.04 8.32
C THR A 121 -7.49 11.32 9.24
N ASN A 122 -6.74 10.29 9.66
CA ASN A 122 -5.50 10.47 10.42
C ASN A 122 -4.27 10.75 9.54
N SER A 123 -4.41 10.64 8.22
CA SER A 123 -3.33 10.92 7.28
C SER A 123 -3.19 12.42 7.07
N SER A 124 -2.00 12.97 7.39
CA SER A 124 -1.73 14.40 7.27
C SER A 124 -1.60 14.89 5.83
N LEU A 125 -1.22 13.96 4.94
CA LEU A 125 -1.07 14.16 3.51
C LEU A 125 -1.88 13.09 2.81
N GLN A 126 -2.66 13.49 1.81
CA GLN A 126 -3.43 12.57 0.99
C GLN A 126 -3.24 12.95 -0.48
N MET A 127 -3.33 11.97 -1.36
CA MET A 127 -3.19 12.16 -2.80
C MET A 127 -4.28 11.33 -3.47
N LEU A 128 -5.18 12.02 -4.17
CA LEU A 128 -6.20 11.38 -4.99
C LEU A 128 -5.83 11.61 -6.45
N LEU A 129 -5.49 10.55 -7.15
CA LEU A 129 -5.34 10.56 -8.60
C LEU A 129 -6.71 10.34 -9.26
N LYS A 130 -6.74 10.17 -10.58
CA LYS A 130 -7.97 9.86 -11.33
C LYS A 130 -8.85 8.82 -10.61
N GLN A 131 -10.14 9.14 -10.47
CA GLN A 131 -11.14 8.28 -9.81
C GLN A 131 -12.21 7.79 -10.80
N SER A 132 -12.88 6.70 -10.43
CA SER A 132 -14.06 6.23 -11.16
C SER A 132 -15.31 7.01 -10.77
N THR A 133 -16.31 7.03 -11.64
CA THR A 133 -17.63 7.62 -11.33
C THR A 133 -18.34 6.90 -10.19
N ALA A 134 -18.04 5.62 -9.94
CA ALA A 134 -18.66 4.85 -8.86
C ALA A 134 -18.17 5.31 -7.48
N ALA A 135 -16.88 5.65 -7.36
CA ALA A 135 -16.27 6.03 -6.09
C ALA A 135 -16.47 7.53 -5.74
N ILE A 136 -16.82 8.38 -6.70
CA ILE A 136 -16.77 9.84 -6.52
C ILE A 136 -17.69 10.37 -5.42
N ASP A 137 -18.93 9.86 -5.34
CA ASP A 137 -19.92 10.26 -4.32
C ASP A 137 -19.46 9.90 -2.90
N VAL A 138 -18.69 8.81 -2.77
CA VAL A 138 -18.12 8.37 -1.51
C VAL A 138 -16.96 9.28 -1.12
N LEU A 139 -16.11 9.63 -2.09
CA LEU A 139 -14.96 10.50 -1.89
C LEU A 139 -15.37 11.93 -1.53
N GLU A 140 -16.42 12.49 -2.17
CA GLU A 140 -17.00 13.80 -1.84
C GLU A 140 -17.23 13.92 -0.34
N LYS A 141 -17.89 12.91 0.26
CA LYS A 141 -18.25 12.90 1.69
C LYS A 141 -17.07 12.73 2.63
N ILE A 142 -15.98 12.12 2.18
CA ILE A 142 -14.82 11.79 3.03
C ILE A 142 -13.80 12.92 3.01
N PHE A 143 -13.55 13.47 1.82
CA PHE A 143 -12.51 14.46 1.56
C PHE A 143 -13.06 15.88 1.47
N ASP A 144 -14.38 16.07 1.59
CA ASP A 144 -15.05 17.37 1.50
C ASP A 144 -14.74 18.06 0.17
N LEU A 145 -14.92 17.30 -0.91
CA LEU A 145 -14.62 17.77 -2.27
C LEU A 145 -15.68 18.76 -2.74
N THR A 146 -15.22 19.78 -3.45
CA THR A 146 -16.09 20.65 -4.25
C THR A 146 -16.49 19.96 -5.55
N LYS A 147 -17.62 20.38 -6.16
CA LYS A 147 -18.05 19.86 -7.47
C LYS A 147 -16.98 20.02 -8.56
N GLN A 148 -16.21 21.12 -8.51
CA GLN A 148 -15.08 21.34 -9.42
C GLN A 148 -13.95 20.34 -9.20
N GLU A 149 -13.65 20.00 -7.94
CA GLU A 149 -12.64 18.99 -7.60
C GLU A 149 -13.07 17.58 -8.03
N GLU A 150 -14.36 17.26 -7.92
CA GLU A 150 -14.92 16.00 -8.43
C GLU A 150 -14.76 15.88 -9.95
N GLU A 151 -15.21 16.89 -10.71
CA GLU A 151 -15.09 16.93 -12.17
C GLU A 151 -13.63 16.79 -12.63
N LEU A 152 -12.72 17.43 -11.90
CA LEU A 152 -11.28 17.33 -12.13
C LEU A 152 -10.78 15.90 -11.88
N LEU A 153 -11.15 15.25 -10.79
CA LEU A 153 -10.72 13.87 -10.51
C LEU A 153 -11.29 12.85 -11.52
N LEU A 154 -12.50 13.08 -12.04
CA LEU A 154 -13.12 12.22 -13.05
C LEU A 154 -12.44 12.35 -14.43
N SER A 155 -12.02 13.56 -14.78
CA SER A 155 -11.41 13.88 -16.07
C SER A 155 -9.88 13.88 -16.07
N ALA A 156 -9.25 13.73 -14.91
CA ALA A 156 -7.79 13.77 -14.74
C ALA A 156 -7.06 12.78 -15.66
N PRO A 157 -6.00 13.22 -16.35
CA PRO A 157 -5.06 12.33 -17.01
C PRO A 157 -4.27 11.46 -16.02
N VAL A 158 -3.62 10.42 -16.52
CA VAL A 158 -2.71 9.59 -15.70
C VAL A 158 -1.56 10.47 -15.18
N GLY A 159 -1.31 10.39 -13.87
CA GLY A 159 -0.30 11.20 -13.19
C GLY A 159 -0.81 12.56 -12.69
N GLU A 160 -2.09 12.89 -12.91
CA GLU A 160 -2.71 14.11 -12.42
C GLU A 160 -3.75 13.82 -11.35
N GLY A 161 -3.97 14.79 -10.46
CA GLY A 161 -4.92 14.64 -9.36
C GLY A 161 -4.86 15.75 -8.32
N LEU A 162 -5.47 15.50 -7.17
CA LEU A 162 -5.53 16.41 -6.04
C LEU A 162 -4.57 15.96 -4.93
N PHE A 163 -3.84 16.93 -4.38
CA PHE A 163 -2.98 16.76 -3.22
C PHE A 163 -3.53 17.56 -2.04
N PHE A 164 -3.69 16.87 -0.92
CA PHE A 164 -4.26 17.40 0.30
C PHE A 164 -3.17 17.56 1.34
N ALA A 165 -3.01 18.77 1.85
CA ALA A 165 -2.11 19.09 2.96
C ALA A 165 -2.91 19.81 4.05
N GLY A 166 -3.45 19.04 4.98
CA GLY A 166 -4.45 19.55 5.93
C GLY A 166 -5.70 20.04 5.20
N LYS A 167 -6.01 21.33 5.31
CA LYS A 167 -7.19 21.95 4.65
C LYS A 167 -6.90 22.49 3.24
N LYS A 168 -5.66 22.39 2.77
CA LYS A 168 -5.28 22.91 1.46
C LYS A 168 -5.39 21.79 0.43
N HIS A 169 -6.18 22.04 -0.61
CA HIS A 169 -6.28 21.16 -1.76
C HIS A 169 -5.61 21.86 -2.93
N VAL A 170 -4.70 21.14 -3.59
CA VAL A 170 -4.00 21.67 -4.76
C VAL A 170 -4.01 20.64 -5.87
N TYR A 171 -4.25 21.12 -7.09
CA TYR A 171 -4.05 20.31 -8.27
C TYR A 171 -2.56 20.04 -8.48
N ILE A 172 -2.23 18.79 -8.79
CA ILE A 172 -0.86 18.39 -9.07
C ILE A 172 -0.78 17.56 -10.36
N ASN A 173 0.34 17.73 -11.05
CA ASN A 173 0.74 16.92 -12.20
C ASN A 173 2.12 16.32 -11.87
N ILE A 174 2.17 15.00 -11.73
CA ILE A 174 3.35 14.24 -11.35
C ILE A 174 4.07 13.81 -12.60
N LYS A 175 5.31 14.29 -12.78
CA LYS A 175 6.16 13.91 -13.91
C LYS A 175 7.43 13.25 -13.40
N ALA A 176 7.68 12.03 -13.85
CA ALA A 176 8.97 11.38 -13.65
C ALA A 176 10.02 12.02 -14.58
N SER A 177 11.25 12.13 -14.09
CA SER A 177 12.37 12.40 -14.99
C SER A 177 12.57 11.22 -15.95
N TYR A 178 13.23 11.48 -17.08
CA TYR A 178 13.55 10.43 -18.05
C TYR A 178 14.27 9.22 -17.43
N THR A 179 15.14 9.46 -16.44
CA THR A 179 15.88 8.38 -15.77
C THR A 179 14.99 7.57 -14.83
N GLU A 180 14.10 8.23 -14.10
CA GLU A 180 13.15 7.55 -13.21
C GLU A 180 12.14 6.74 -14.00
N ASP A 181 11.61 7.29 -15.08
CA ASP A 181 10.62 6.67 -15.96
C ASP A 181 11.11 5.31 -16.49
N GLN A 182 12.37 5.22 -16.92
CA GLN A 182 12.99 3.96 -17.36
C GLN A 182 13.07 2.87 -16.27
N ILE A 183 13.02 3.27 -15.00
CA ILE A 183 13.12 2.36 -13.85
C ILE A 183 11.72 1.94 -13.40
N ILE A 184 10.77 2.86 -13.39
CA ILE A 184 9.45 2.66 -12.78
C ILE A 184 8.36 2.28 -13.77
N THR A 185 8.56 2.48 -15.07
CA THR A 185 7.51 2.21 -16.06
C THR A 185 7.07 0.75 -16.02
N THR A 186 5.76 0.57 -15.95
CA THR A 186 5.08 -0.72 -16.04
C THR A 186 4.39 -0.90 -17.40
N SER A 187 4.46 0.10 -18.28
CA SER A 187 3.88 0.05 -19.61
C SER A 187 4.52 -1.08 -20.41
N PRO A 188 3.76 -2.10 -20.84
CA PRO A 188 4.32 -3.24 -21.57
C PRO A 188 5.11 -2.82 -22.81
N GLN A 189 4.65 -1.79 -23.53
CA GLN A 189 5.33 -1.30 -24.73
C GLN A 189 6.66 -0.62 -24.41
N GLU A 190 6.73 0.17 -23.35
CA GLU A 190 7.96 0.86 -22.95
C GLU A 190 8.97 -0.10 -22.33
N VAL A 191 8.50 -1.03 -21.50
CA VAL A 191 9.33 -2.09 -20.93
C VAL A 191 9.99 -2.92 -22.03
N GLU A 192 9.25 -3.26 -23.10
CA GLU A 192 9.84 -4.00 -24.22
C GLU A 192 10.86 -3.18 -24.99
N LYS A 193 10.58 -1.89 -25.28
CA LYS A 193 11.56 -0.98 -25.89
C LYS A 193 12.85 -0.86 -25.07
N ILE A 194 12.74 -0.76 -23.74
CA ILE A 194 13.89 -0.70 -22.83
C ILE A 194 14.69 -2.00 -22.89
N LYS A 195 14.03 -3.16 -22.91
CA LYS A 195 14.70 -4.48 -23.06
C LYS A 195 15.42 -4.60 -24.40
N GLU A 196 14.79 -4.19 -25.49
CA GLU A 196 15.40 -4.20 -26.82
C GLU A 196 16.62 -3.27 -26.90
N ALA A 197 16.52 -2.05 -26.36
CA ALA A 197 17.65 -1.12 -26.30
C ALA A 197 18.83 -1.70 -25.49
N ARG A 198 18.56 -2.34 -24.35
CA ARG A 198 19.59 -3.02 -23.55
C ARG A 198 20.22 -4.23 -24.26
N ARG A 199 19.47 -4.95 -25.10
CA ARG A 199 20.01 -6.05 -25.92
C ARG A 199 20.95 -5.55 -27.01
N LYS A 200 20.68 -4.38 -27.62
CA LYS A 200 21.53 -3.77 -28.65
C LYS A 200 22.84 -3.16 -28.13
N LEU A 201 22.91 -2.91 -26.81
CA LEU A 201 24.10 -2.36 -26.12
C LEU A 201 25.04 -3.45 -25.58
N LYS A 202 24.65 -4.73 -25.65
CA LYS A 202 25.48 -5.89 -25.31
C LYS A 202 26.06 -6.51 -26.58
#